data_AF-A0A2U8GN71-F1
#
_entry.id   AF-A0A2U8GN71-F1
#
_cell.length_a   1.000
_cell.length_b   1.000
_cell.length_c   1.000
_cell.angle_alpha   90.00
_cell.angle_beta   90.00
_cell.angle_gamma   90.00
#
_symmetry.space_group_name_H-M   'P 1'
#
loop_
_entity.id
_entity.type
_entity.pdbx_description
1 polymer ?
#
loop_
_entity_poly.entity_id
_entity_poly.type
_entity_poly.pdbx_seq_one_letter_code
_entity_poly.pdbx_strand_id
1 'polypeptide(L)'
;MLVRIGRVNIDSFLLSDYRNVGFAYRFVRPPVEFYGSLPVSLDGIDVSRDLRFDNSRWRLKAFAGRSVSGGLAVDGRVGANPVFGVTVSRESDGLTVRLGFARTGFSSNAPELRPLIDGLDAMTAVPVPEVAAQARELAASLDNKGDHTIYQSLGLNYEVRDWQWTLELTKVSGHPTSRFVAGYAGVGRRFGSVTLSGGVSRIRTPGLPVATPDWASALTPVLDPAAAQQAQILASSAAYARNASGANQQPLSLGLRWDPDPQMSLKVQWDHVRIDANGGRLWSNATLDSGHANVMSVALDFIF
;
A
#
# COMPACT_ATOMS: atom_id res chain seq x y z
N MET A 1 15.52 4.19 27.35
CA MET A 1 14.25 3.55 26.93
C MET A 1 13.21 4.63 26.85
N LEU A 2 12.39 4.64 25.80
CA LEU A 2 11.33 5.63 25.58
C LEU A 2 10.00 4.90 25.44
N VAL A 3 8.97 5.40 26.10
CA VAL A 3 7.60 4.90 26.01
C VAL A 3 6.71 6.05 25.57
N ARG A 4 5.83 5.81 24.59
CA ARG A 4 4.89 6.81 24.08
C ARG A 4 3.49 6.21 24.06
N ILE A 5 2.50 7.03 24.40
CA ILE A 5 1.08 6.66 24.39
C ILE A 5 0.32 7.76 23.64
N GLY A 6 -0.60 7.38 22.77
CA GLY A 6 -1.40 8.29 21.95
C GLY A 6 -1.28 7.96 20.47
N ARG A 7 -1.34 8.98 19.62
CA ARG A 7 -1.12 8.82 18.18
C ARG A 7 0.38 8.77 17.88
N VAL A 8 0.87 7.59 17.50
CA VAL A 8 2.27 7.32 17.20
C VAL A 8 2.45 6.84 15.75
N ASN A 9 3.68 6.95 15.24
CA ASN A 9 4.01 6.47 13.90
C ASN A 9 4.30 4.97 13.90
N ILE A 10 3.97 4.33 12.77
CA ILE A 10 4.38 2.97 12.44
C ILE A 10 5.75 3.06 11.75
N ASP A 11 6.83 2.97 12.53
CA ASP A 11 8.22 3.15 12.08
C ASP A 11 8.75 1.94 11.28
N SER A 12 7.90 1.29 10.47
CA SER A 12 8.24 0.06 9.73
C SER A 12 8.98 0.33 8.41
N PHE A 13 9.11 1.59 7.98
CA PHE A 13 9.66 1.99 6.68
C PHE A 13 10.67 3.13 6.85
N LEU A 14 11.57 3.34 5.89
CA LEU A 14 12.66 4.34 6.00
C LEU A 14 12.11 5.75 6.24
N LEU A 15 11.09 6.16 5.47
CA LEU A 15 10.52 7.50 5.55
C LEU A 15 9.43 7.65 6.61
N SER A 16 9.10 6.61 7.39
CA SER A 16 7.98 6.64 8.36
C SER A 16 8.04 7.82 9.35
N ASP A 17 9.25 8.23 9.75
CA ASP A 17 9.43 9.29 10.76
C ASP A 17 9.27 10.70 10.20
N TYR A 18 9.43 10.87 8.88
CA TYR A 18 9.43 12.17 8.23
C TYR A 18 8.54 12.19 6.98
N ARG A 19 7.53 11.31 6.92
CA ARG A 19 6.61 11.13 5.77
C ARG A 19 6.04 12.44 5.20
N ASN A 20 5.89 13.44 6.07
CA ASN A 20 5.24 14.71 5.79
C ASN A 20 6.23 15.90 5.78
N VAL A 21 7.54 15.65 5.81
CA VAL A 21 8.57 16.71 5.80
C VAL A 21 9.23 16.75 4.44
N GLY A 22 8.63 17.51 3.51
CA GLY A 22 9.07 17.61 2.11
C GLY A 22 10.56 17.96 1.98
N PHE A 23 11.04 18.88 2.83
CA PHE A 23 12.43 19.32 2.84
C PHE A 23 13.43 18.20 3.13
N ALA A 24 13.02 17.13 3.83
CA ALA A 24 13.90 15.98 4.11
C ALA A 24 14.04 15.02 2.91
N TYR A 25 13.29 15.24 1.83
CA TYR A 25 13.32 14.41 0.63
C TYR A 25 14.13 15.01 -0.51
N ARG A 26 14.78 14.13 -1.28
CA ARG A 26 15.31 14.48 -2.59
C ARG A 26 14.24 14.57 -3.67
N PHE A 27 13.17 13.82 -3.50
CA PHE A 27 12.05 13.73 -4.42
C PHE A 27 10.95 14.71 -4.01
N VAL A 28 10.09 15.08 -4.95
CA VAL A 28 8.87 15.85 -4.63
C VAL A 28 7.92 14.96 -3.82
N ARG A 29 7.79 13.68 -4.22
CA ARG A 29 6.97 12.69 -3.51
C ARG A 29 7.68 11.34 -3.42
N PRO A 30 7.56 10.62 -2.30
CA PRO A 30 7.96 9.22 -2.23
C PRO A 30 7.18 8.34 -3.21
N PRO A 31 7.72 7.17 -3.61
CA PRO A 31 7.02 6.24 -4.50
C PRO A 31 5.69 5.76 -3.92
N VAL A 32 4.60 6.01 -4.66
CA VAL A 32 3.22 5.70 -4.24
C VAL A 32 2.97 4.18 -4.23
N GLU A 33 3.70 3.41 -5.04
CA GLU A 33 3.61 1.94 -5.10
C GLU A 33 4.00 1.31 -3.77
N PHE A 34 4.94 1.93 -3.06
CA PHE A 34 5.35 1.49 -1.75
C PHE A 34 4.48 2.14 -0.68
N TYR A 35 4.42 3.47 -0.64
CA TYR A 35 3.84 4.22 0.48
C TYR A 35 2.31 4.37 0.43
N GLY A 36 1.69 4.26 -0.75
CA GLY A 36 0.27 4.56 -0.96
C GLY A 36 -0.69 3.55 -0.34
N SER A 37 -0.24 2.32 -0.07
CA SER A 37 -1.04 1.25 0.55
C SER A 37 -0.64 0.94 2.00
N LEU A 38 0.29 1.71 2.58
CA LEU A 38 0.82 1.47 3.92
C LEU A 38 0.14 2.37 4.96
N PRO A 39 -0.23 1.85 6.14
CA PRO A 39 -0.79 2.65 7.21
C PRO A 39 0.19 3.75 7.67
N VAL A 40 -0.35 4.91 8.03
CA VAL A 40 0.44 6.10 8.36
C VAL A 40 0.58 6.33 9.86
N SER A 41 -0.45 6.00 10.64
CA SER A 41 -0.49 6.25 12.08
C SER A 41 -1.10 5.08 12.84
N LEU A 42 -0.80 5.04 14.14
CA LEU A 42 -1.31 4.10 15.11
C LEU A 42 -1.79 4.88 16.33
N ASP A 43 -3.05 4.72 16.72
CA ASP A 43 -3.54 5.18 18.01
C ASP A 43 -3.30 4.03 19.01
N GLY A 44 -2.31 4.19 19.91
CA GLY A 44 -1.86 3.12 20.79
C GLY A 44 -0.62 3.46 21.62
N ILE A 45 0.23 2.46 21.82
CA ILE A 45 1.47 2.53 22.60
C ILE A 45 2.66 2.10 21.75
N ASP A 46 3.80 2.77 21.93
CA ASP A 46 5.09 2.26 21.48
C ASP A 46 6.14 2.28 22.60
N VAL A 47 7.10 1.36 22.47
CA VAL A 47 8.28 1.28 23.32
C VAL A 47 9.49 1.19 22.40
N SER A 48 10.50 2.02 22.64
CA SER A 48 11.74 1.99 21.87
C SER A 48 12.99 2.08 22.74
N ARG A 49 14.07 1.50 22.23
CA ARG A 49 15.38 1.49 22.87
C ARG A 49 16.47 1.70 21.82
N ASP A 50 17.21 2.79 21.99
CA ASP A 50 18.48 3.01 21.28
C ASP A 50 19.61 2.29 22.02
N LEU A 51 20.45 1.60 21.25
CA LEU A 51 21.66 0.92 21.70
C LEU A 51 22.83 1.39 20.83
N ARG A 52 24.02 1.42 21.40
CA ARG A 52 25.26 1.70 20.67
C ARG A 52 26.21 0.52 20.86
N PHE A 53 26.65 -0.05 19.75
CA PHE A 53 27.63 -1.13 19.71
C PHE A 53 28.68 -0.75 18.67
N ASP A 54 29.94 -0.62 19.09
CA ASP A 54 31.04 -0.11 18.28
C ASP A 54 30.66 1.23 17.61
N ASN A 55 30.88 1.35 16.29
CA ASN A 55 30.49 2.50 15.47
C ASN A 55 29.05 2.41 14.93
N SER A 56 28.22 1.53 15.50
CA SER A 56 26.84 1.32 15.04
C SER A 56 25.80 1.74 16.07
N ARG A 57 24.78 2.46 15.58
CA ARG A 57 23.58 2.79 16.34
C ARG A 57 22.48 1.81 15.98
N TRP A 58 21.94 1.15 16.98
CA TRP A 58 20.79 0.29 16.84
C TRP A 58 19.57 0.91 17.50
N ARG A 59 18.40 0.70 16.92
CA ARG A 59 17.13 1.07 17.53
C ARG A 59 16.16 -0.09 17.38
N LEU A 60 15.64 -0.54 18.51
CA LEU A 60 14.54 -1.51 18.57
C LEU A 60 13.28 -0.77 18.95
N LYS A 61 12.17 -1.06 18.28
CA LYS A 61 10.85 -0.53 18.62
C LYS A 61 9.82 -1.65 18.54
N ALA A 62 8.90 -1.65 19.49
CA ALA A 62 7.68 -2.45 19.45
C ALA A 62 6.48 -1.51 19.62
N PHE A 63 5.38 -1.81 18.93
CA PHE A 63 4.17 -1.00 18.98
C PHE A 63 2.92 -1.87 18.95
N ALA A 64 1.85 -1.38 19.58
CA ALA A 64 0.54 -2.03 19.57
C ALA A 64 -0.58 -0.99 19.67
N GLY A 65 -1.69 -1.20 18.97
CA GLY A 65 -2.81 -0.26 18.98
C GLY A 65 -3.82 -0.54 17.87
N ARG A 66 -4.45 0.54 17.40
CA ARG A 66 -5.43 0.53 16.30
C ARG A 66 -4.99 1.51 15.23
N SER A 67 -5.30 1.20 13.99
CA SER A 67 -5.05 2.07 12.85
C SER A 67 -6.31 2.19 12.02
N VAL A 68 -6.35 3.21 11.18
CA VAL A 68 -7.36 3.33 10.14
C VAL A 68 -6.60 3.35 8.83
N SER A 69 -6.95 2.46 7.92
CA SER A 69 -6.37 2.40 6.58
C SER A 69 -7.48 2.62 5.55
N GLY A 70 -7.27 3.56 4.62
CA GLY A 70 -8.20 3.86 3.53
C GLY A 70 -7.42 4.50 2.38
N GLY A 71 -7.72 4.06 1.16
CA GLY A 71 -6.95 4.34 -0.06
C GLY A 71 -7.60 5.39 -0.95
N LEU A 72 -6.75 6.09 -1.71
CA LEU A 72 -7.02 7.26 -2.56
C LEU A 72 -8.11 7.10 -3.66
N ALA A 73 -8.76 5.94 -3.79
CA ALA A 73 -9.72 5.65 -4.87
C ALA A 73 -11.14 5.31 -4.39
N VAL A 74 -11.32 4.88 -3.12
CA VAL A 74 -12.63 4.58 -2.53
C VAL A 74 -12.58 5.15 -1.12
N ASP A 75 -13.47 6.09 -0.80
CA ASP A 75 -13.54 6.83 0.48
C ASP A 75 -13.97 5.94 1.67
N GLY A 76 -13.64 4.65 1.62
CA GLY A 76 -13.89 3.66 2.66
C GLY A 76 -12.71 3.62 3.63
N ARG A 77 -12.84 4.32 4.76
CA ARG A 77 -11.94 4.14 5.89
C ARG A 77 -12.19 2.75 6.51
N VAL A 78 -11.25 1.83 6.37
CA VAL A 78 -11.31 0.49 6.98
C VAL A 78 -10.54 0.49 8.31
N GLY A 79 -11.23 0.12 9.39
CA GLY A 79 -10.62 -0.01 10.71
C GLY A 79 -9.70 -1.23 10.81
N ALA A 80 -8.43 -0.96 11.10
CA ALA A 80 -7.39 -1.95 11.35
C ALA A 80 -7.20 -2.12 12.87
N ASN A 81 -7.63 -3.26 13.41
CA ASN A 81 -7.57 -3.56 14.85
C ASN A 81 -7.63 -5.08 15.10
N PRO A 82 -6.70 -5.66 15.88
CA PRO A 82 -5.52 -5.02 16.47
C PRO A 82 -4.39 -4.83 15.44
N VAL A 83 -3.52 -3.87 15.71
CA VAL A 83 -2.24 -3.70 15.02
C VAL A 83 -1.12 -3.88 16.02
N PHE A 84 -0.15 -4.71 15.72
CA PHE A 84 1.08 -4.83 16.50
C PHE A 84 2.27 -5.10 15.60
N GLY A 85 3.44 -4.65 16.01
CA GLY A 85 4.64 -4.85 15.21
C GLY A 85 5.92 -4.53 15.95
N VAL A 86 7.01 -4.91 15.30
CA VAL A 86 8.37 -4.72 15.77
C VAL A 86 9.23 -4.20 14.64
N THR A 87 10.16 -3.32 14.96
CA THR A 87 11.12 -2.79 14.00
C THR A 87 12.51 -2.76 14.62
N VAL A 88 13.50 -3.04 13.78
CA VAL A 88 14.91 -2.94 14.13
C VAL A 88 15.58 -2.12 13.05
N SER A 89 16.33 -1.10 13.45
CA SER A 89 17.20 -0.38 12.54
C SER A 89 18.64 -0.34 13.06
N ARG A 90 19.58 -0.42 12.13
CA ARG A 90 21.02 -0.28 12.35
C ARG A 90 21.54 0.81 11.44
N GLU A 91 22.33 1.72 11.99
CA GLU A 91 23.05 2.75 11.26
C GLU A 91 24.55 2.62 11.55
N SER A 92 25.38 2.56 10.52
CA SER A 92 26.85 2.47 10.61
C SER A 92 27.46 2.97 9.32
N ASP A 93 28.44 3.87 9.40
CA ASP A 93 29.26 4.29 8.25
C ASP A 93 28.45 4.77 7.04
N GLY A 94 27.36 5.52 7.29
CA GLY A 94 26.46 6.04 6.26
C GLY A 94 25.41 5.04 5.75
N LEU A 95 25.46 3.78 6.17
CA LEU A 95 24.46 2.76 5.85
C LEU A 95 23.43 2.62 6.97
N THR A 96 22.17 2.85 6.62
CA THR A 96 21.00 2.55 7.44
C THR A 96 20.29 1.31 6.88
N VAL A 97 20.12 0.30 7.72
CA VAL A 97 19.31 -0.89 7.45
C VAL A 97 18.11 -0.88 8.39
N ARG A 98 16.91 -1.13 7.88
CA ARG A 98 15.68 -1.23 8.67
C ARG A 98 14.92 -2.49 8.29
N LEU A 99 14.52 -3.24 9.31
CA LEU A 99 13.63 -4.40 9.20
C LEU A 99 12.35 -4.11 9.97
N GLY A 100 11.21 -4.42 9.37
CA GLY A 100 9.90 -4.25 9.99
C GLY A 100 9.04 -5.50 9.84
N PHE A 101 8.32 -5.82 10.91
CA PHE A 101 7.26 -6.82 10.91
C PHE A 101 6.03 -6.26 11.62
N ALA A 102 4.86 -6.35 10.99
CA ALA A 102 3.61 -5.97 11.63
C ALA A 102 2.49 -6.94 11.26
N ARG A 103 1.56 -7.16 12.20
CA ARG A 103 0.30 -7.86 11.96
C ARG A 103 -0.85 -6.91 12.22
N THR A 104 -1.81 -6.93 11.31
CA THR A 104 -2.99 -6.08 11.29
C THR A 104 -4.23 -6.94 11.13
N GLY A 105 -5.19 -6.84 12.04
CA GLY A 105 -6.51 -7.44 11.89
C GLY A 105 -7.52 -6.47 11.27
N PHE A 106 -8.54 -6.99 10.61
CA PHE A 106 -9.65 -6.19 10.07
C PHE A 106 -10.92 -6.43 10.89
N SER A 107 -11.45 -5.36 11.46
CA SER A 107 -12.65 -5.44 12.32
C SER A 107 -13.97 -5.35 11.54
N SER A 108 -13.93 -4.85 10.31
CA SER A 108 -15.11 -4.65 9.47
C SER A 108 -14.73 -4.53 8.00
N ASN A 109 -15.62 -4.97 7.12
CA ASN A 109 -15.56 -4.64 5.69
C ASN A 109 -15.81 -3.15 5.45
N ALA A 110 -15.28 -2.66 4.33
CA ALA A 110 -15.66 -1.38 3.76
C ALA A 110 -17.20 -1.33 3.56
N PRO A 111 -17.89 -0.26 3.99
CA PRO A 111 -19.35 -0.18 3.91
C PRO A 111 -19.91 -0.46 2.50
N GLU A 112 -19.17 -0.07 1.47
CA GLU A 112 -19.52 -0.20 0.06
C GLU A 112 -19.57 -1.66 -0.41
N LEU A 113 -18.83 -2.57 0.26
CA LEU A 113 -18.81 -3.99 -0.08
C LEU A 113 -19.93 -4.79 0.59
N ARG A 114 -20.57 -4.27 1.64
CA ARG A 114 -21.57 -5.02 2.41
C ARG A 114 -22.76 -5.49 1.57
N PRO A 115 -23.40 -4.64 0.73
CA PRO A 115 -24.52 -5.10 -0.10
C PRO A 115 -24.12 -6.20 -1.10
N LEU A 116 -22.88 -6.15 -1.61
CA LEU A 116 -22.35 -7.19 -2.47
C LEU A 116 -22.17 -8.51 -1.71
N ILE A 117 -21.56 -8.46 -0.52
CA ILE A 117 -21.32 -9.64 0.32
C ILE A 117 -22.66 -10.27 0.75
N ASP A 118 -23.59 -9.46 1.26
CA ASP A 118 -24.92 -9.94 1.70
C ASP A 118 -25.70 -10.59 0.53
N GLY A 119 -25.60 -10.00 -0.68
CA GLY A 119 -26.18 -10.57 -1.89
C GLY A 119 -25.57 -11.91 -2.27
N LEU A 120 -24.24 -12.04 -2.19
CA LEU A 120 -23.53 -13.30 -2.47
C LEU A 120 -23.89 -14.37 -1.42
N ASP A 121 -24.01 -14.00 -0.16
CA ASP A 121 -24.44 -14.91 0.90
C ASP A 121 -25.85 -15.45 0.65
N ALA A 122 -26.78 -14.61 0.17
CA ALA A 122 -28.12 -15.05 -0.22
C ALA A 122 -28.09 -16.08 -1.37
N MET A 123 -27.15 -15.96 -2.31
CA MET A 123 -27.00 -16.91 -3.42
C MET A 123 -26.53 -18.29 -2.97
N THR A 124 -26.02 -18.44 -1.75
CA THR A 124 -25.60 -19.75 -1.21
C THR A 124 -26.76 -20.68 -0.91
N ALA A 125 -27.98 -20.15 -0.79
CA ALA A 125 -29.21 -20.91 -0.53
C ALA A 125 -29.92 -21.37 -1.81
N VAL A 126 -29.46 -20.95 -2.99
CA VAL A 126 -30.06 -21.31 -4.28
C VAL A 126 -29.79 -22.80 -4.57
N PRO A 127 -30.78 -23.57 -5.08
CA PRO A 127 -30.66 -25.00 -5.31
C PRO A 127 -29.83 -25.37 -6.56
N VAL A 128 -28.79 -24.60 -6.85
CA VAL A 128 -27.79 -24.86 -7.89
C VAL A 128 -26.41 -24.90 -7.22
N PRO A 129 -25.87 -26.11 -6.93
CA PRO A 129 -24.68 -26.27 -6.10
C PRO A 129 -23.44 -25.51 -6.60
N GLU A 130 -23.27 -25.39 -7.92
CA GLU A 130 -22.17 -24.64 -8.52
C GLU A 130 -22.25 -23.14 -8.20
N VAL A 131 -23.43 -22.53 -8.40
CA VAL A 131 -23.67 -21.12 -8.09
C VAL A 131 -23.46 -20.85 -6.61
N ALA A 132 -23.99 -21.71 -5.74
CA ALA A 132 -23.81 -21.58 -4.30
C ALA A 132 -22.33 -21.68 -3.88
N ALA A 133 -21.53 -22.52 -4.53
CA ALA A 133 -20.09 -22.64 -4.28
C ALA A 133 -19.32 -21.41 -4.75
N GLN A 134 -19.59 -20.94 -5.97
CA GLN A 134 -18.97 -19.74 -6.55
C GLN A 134 -19.34 -18.48 -5.76
N ALA A 135 -20.58 -18.39 -5.25
CA ALA A 135 -21.02 -17.29 -4.41
C ALA A 135 -20.25 -17.23 -3.10
N ARG A 136 -20.02 -18.38 -2.44
CA ARG A 136 -19.16 -18.48 -1.25
C ARG A 136 -17.72 -18.04 -1.54
N GLU A 137 -17.16 -18.46 -2.68
CA GLU A 137 -15.79 -18.08 -3.06
C GLU A 137 -15.67 -16.57 -3.33
N LEU A 138 -16.61 -15.99 -4.07
CA LEU A 138 -16.64 -14.54 -4.33
C LEU A 138 -16.84 -13.75 -3.03
N ALA A 139 -17.76 -14.19 -2.15
CA ALA A 139 -17.99 -13.55 -0.85
C ALA A 139 -16.72 -13.58 0.00
N ALA A 140 -16.09 -14.76 0.15
CA ALA A 140 -14.84 -14.92 0.88
C ALA A 140 -13.65 -14.16 0.27
N SER A 141 -13.70 -13.81 -1.03
CA SER A 141 -12.66 -12.99 -1.67
C SER A 141 -12.79 -11.50 -1.38
N LEU A 142 -13.96 -11.05 -0.90
CA LEU A 142 -14.30 -9.65 -0.60
C LEU A 142 -14.40 -9.39 0.90
N ASP A 143 -14.94 -10.36 1.66
CA ASP A 143 -15.11 -10.30 3.10
C ASP A 143 -13.78 -10.48 3.83
N ASN A 144 -13.18 -9.36 4.25
CA ASN A 144 -11.98 -9.36 5.05
C ASN A 144 -12.25 -9.27 6.56
N LYS A 145 -13.50 -9.30 7.01
CA LYS A 145 -13.85 -9.15 8.42
C LYS A 145 -13.32 -10.34 9.23
N GLY A 146 -12.63 -10.04 10.33
CA GLY A 146 -12.01 -11.06 11.18
C GLY A 146 -10.69 -11.59 10.63
N ASP A 147 -10.32 -11.18 9.42
CA ASP A 147 -9.11 -11.62 8.75
C ASP A 147 -7.89 -10.79 9.17
N HIS A 148 -6.70 -11.25 8.79
CA HIS A 148 -5.46 -10.58 9.17
C HIS A 148 -4.45 -10.50 8.03
N THR A 149 -3.64 -9.46 8.09
CA THR A 149 -2.54 -9.20 7.16
C THR A 149 -1.23 -9.09 7.92
N ILE A 150 -0.18 -9.66 7.33
CA ILE A 150 1.20 -9.60 7.81
C ILE A 150 2.00 -8.72 6.85
N TYR A 151 2.65 -7.70 7.39
CA TYR A 151 3.55 -6.80 6.71
C TYR A 151 4.99 -7.17 7.07
N GLN A 152 5.82 -7.35 6.04
CA GLN A 152 7.26 -7.57 6.18
C GLN A 152 7.98 -6.54 5.33
N SER A 153 8.91 -5.80 5.91
CA SER A 153 9.65 -4.76 5.21
C SER A 153 11.16 -4.85 5.42
N LEU A 154 11.89 -4.49 4.37
CA LEU A 154 13.32 -4.24 4.37
C LEU A 154 13.56 -2.86 3.74
N GLY A 155 14.31 -2.01 4.43
CA GLY A 155 14.76 -0.72 3.94
C GLY A 155 16.27 -0.58 4.06
N LEU A 156 16.90 -0.09 2.99
CA LEU A 156 18.32 0.25 2.92
C LEU A 156 18.44 1.69 2.44
N ASN A 157 19.18 2.52 3.19
CA ASN A 157 19.63 3.83 2.74
C ASN A 157 21.14 3.92 2.94
N TYR A 158 21.89 4.26 1.89
CA TYR A 158 23.34 4.40 1.97
C TYR A 158 23.77 5.75 1.45
N GLU A 159 24.37 6.55 2.31
CA GLU A 159 24.87 7.88 1.98
C GLU A 159 26.38 7.92 2.16
N VAL A 160 27.08 8.18 1.06
CA VAL A 160 28.55 8.23 1.04
C VAL A 160 29.01 9.34 0.11
N ARG A 161 29.72 10.33 0.66
CA ARG A 161 30.15 11.54 -0.05
C ARG A 161 28.93 12.21 -0.72
N ASP A 162 28.97 12.34 -2.05
CA ASP A 162 27.90 12.95 -2.83
C ASP A 162 26.85 11.93 -3.32
N TRP A 163 26.98 10.64 -3.00
CA TRP A 163 26.10 9.59 -3.48
C TRP A 163 25.12 9.13 -2.41
N GLN A 164 23.89 8.88 -2.83
CA GLN A 164 22.82 8.43 -1.95
C GLN A 164 21.98 7.36 -2.64
N TRP A 165 21.92 6.18 -2.05
CA TRP A 165 21.24 5.01 -2.56
C TRP A 165 20.09 4.63 -1.64
N THR A 166 18.97 4.25 -2.21
CA THR A 166 17.80 3.80 -1.43
C THR A 166 17.19 2.57 -2.06
N LEU A 167 16.84 1.59 -1.24
CA LEU A 167 16.08 0.41 -1.63
C LEU A 167 15.08 0.11 -0.52
N GLU A 168 13.79 0.02 -0.85
CA GLU A 168 12.79 -0.53 0.05
C GLU A 168 12.01 -1.65 -0.62
N LEU A 169 11.73 -2.69 0.14
CA LEU A 169 10.97 -3.86 -0.28
C LEU A 169 9.93 -4.17 0.79
N THR A 170 8.72 -4.51 0.38
CA THR A 170 7.65 -4.93 1.28
C THR A 170 6.87 -6.09 0.68
N LYS A 171 6.52 -7.03 1.54
CA LYS A 171 5.59 -8.12 1.25
C LYS A 171 4.46 -8.05 2.26
N VAL A 172 3.25 -7.97 1.72
CA VAL A 172 2.01 -7.93 2.48
C VAL A 172 1.24 -9.21 2.14
N SER A 173 1.04 -10.08 3.13
CA SER A 173 0.40 -11.40 2.99
C SER A 173 -0.84 -11.48 3.88
N GLY A 174 -1.82 -12.29 3.50
CA GLY A 174 -3.12 -12.37 4.20
C GLY A 174 -4.26 -12.34 3.18
N HIS A 175 -5.35 -11.65 3.52
CA HIS A 175 -6.55 -11.56 2.69
C HIS A 175 -6.26 -11.08 1.25
N PRO A 176 -6.89 -11.67 0.21
CA PRO A 176 -6.62 -11.34 -1.20
C PRO A 176 -6.77 -9.87 -1.58
N THR A 177 -7.64 -9.10 -0.92
CA THR A 177 -7.84 -7.64 -1.18
C THR A 177 -6.73 -6.75 -0.62
N SER A 178 -5.90 -7.28 0.29
CA SER A 178 -4.84 -6.53 0.97
C SER A 178 -3.43 -7.04 0.65
N ARG A 179 -3.33 -8.20 -0.02
CA ARG A 179 -2.06 -8.84 -0.36
C ARG A 179 -1.36 -8.13 -1.52
N PHE A 180 -0.08 -7.76 -1.35
CA PHE A 180 0.75 -7.24 -2.43
C PHE A 180 2.24 -7.43 -2.15
N VAL A 181 3.05 -7.30 -3.20
CA VAL A 181 4.51 -7.10 -3.08
C VAL A 181 4.82 -5.76 -3.73
N ALA A 182 5.57 -4.92 -3.02
CA ALA A 182 6.00 -3.64 -3.56
C ALA A 182 7.45 -3.34 -3.20
N GLY A 183 8.07 -2.47 -3.98
CA GLY A 183 9.42 -2.04 -3.72
C GLY A 183 9.87 -0.96 -4.67
N TYR A 184 10.90 -0.24 -4.26
CA TYR A 184 11.55 0.75 -5.11
C TYR A 184 13.05 0.78 -4.85
N ALA A 185 13.80 1.15 -5.88
CA ALA A 185 15.23 1.39 -5.80
C ALA A 185 15.54 2.73 -6.46
N GLY A 186 16.46 3.49 -5.89
CA GLY A 186 16.85 4.78 -6.43
C GLY A 186 18.28 5.14 -6.08
N VAL A 187 18.85 6.02 -6.90
CA VAL A 187 20.16 6.60 -6.73
C VAL A 187 20.06 8.10 -6.94
N GLY A 188 20.84 8.85 -6.17
CA GLY A 188 21.04 10.27 -6.40
C GLY A 188 22.49 10.67 -6.20
N ARG A 189 22.88 11.74 -6.87
CA ARG A 189 24.19 12.34 -6.75
C ARG A 189 24.08 13.85 -6.60
N ARG A 190 24.81 14.38 -5.63
CA ARG A 190 24.95 15.82 -5.36
C ARG A 190 26.09 16.42 -6.20
N PHE A 191 25.85 17.62 -6.71
CA PHE A 191 26.76 18.48 -7.46
C PHE A 191 26.62 19.90 -6.91
N GLY A 192 27.35 20.19 -5.82
CA GLY A 192 27.21 21.48 -5.12
C GLY A 192 25.81 21.65 -4.53
N SER A 193 25.05 22.64 -5.02
CA SER A 193 23.67 22.91 -4.60
C SER A 193 22.61 22.12 -5.39
N VAL A 194 23.00 21.33 -6.39
CA VAL A 194 22.06 20.56 -7.22
C VAL A 194 22.22 19.07 -6.94
N THR A 195 21.13 18.35 -6.72
CA THR A 195 21.09 16.90 -6.61
C THR A 195 20.24 16.33 -7.75
N LEU A 196 20.83 15.45 -8.55
CA LEU A 196 20.11 14.67 -9.55
C LEU A 196 19.80 13.30 -8.98
N SER A 197 18.62 12.78 -9.27
CA SER A 197 18.16 11.49 -8.78
C SER A 197 17.33 10.75 -9.81
N GLY A 198 17.32 9.44 -9.71
CA GLY A 198 16.48 8.58 -10.53
C GLY A 198 16.19 7.27 -9.82
N GLY A 199 15.12 6.60 -10.21
CA GLY A 199 14.73 5.35 -9.60
C GLY A 199 13.62 4.62 -10.34
N VAL A 200 13.39 3.39 -9.90
CA VAL A 200 12.32 2.52 -10.38
C VAL A 200 11.51 2.03 -9.20
N SER A 201 10.22 1.84 -9.44
CA SER A 201 9.28 1.38 -8.43
C SER A 201 8.35 0.32 -9.03
N ARG A 202 7.83 -0.57 -8.19
CA ARG A 202 6.86 -1.59 -8.62
C ARG A 202 5.95 -1.98 -7.46
N ILE A 203 4.68 -2.17 -7.77
CA ILE A 203 3.72 -2.91 -6.94
C ILE A 203 3.05 -4.00 -7.78
N ARG A 204 2.77 -5.14 -7.15
CA ARG A 204 2.02 -6.23 -7.75
C ARG A 204 1.05 -6.84 -6.76
N THR A 205 -0.20 -7.00 -7.19
CA THR A 205 -1.24 -7.74 -6.48
C THR A 205 -1.42 -9.10 -7.14
N PRO A 206 -1.04 -10.21 -6.48
CA PRO A 206 -1.17 -11.54 -7.06
C PRO A 206 -2.63 -12.02 -7.09
N GLY A 207 -2.93 -12.95 -7.99
CA GLY A 207 -4.24 -13.62 -8.07
C GLY A 207 -5.35 -12.77 -8.71
N LEU A 208 -4.97 -11.92 -9.68
CA LEU A 208 -5.89 -11.16 -10.52
C LEU A 208 -5.55 -11.40 -12.01
N PRO A 209 -6.53 -11.36 -12.93
CA PRO A 209 -7.96 -11.16 -12.67
C PRO A 209 -8.64 -12.42 -12.11
N VAL A 210 -9.76 -12.23 -11.41
CA VAL A 210 -10.76 -13.27 -11.16
C VAL A 210 -11.79 -13.27 -12.29
N ALA A 211 -12.21 -14.45 -12.73
CA ALA A 211 -13.20 -14.60 -13.79
C ALA A 211 -14.61 -14.30 -13.27
N THR A 212 -15.46 -13.75 -14.14
CA THR A 212 -16.89 -13.63 -13.86
C THR A 212 -17.57 -14.96 -14.18
N PRO A 213 -18.24 -15.61 -13.21
CA PRO A 213 -18.99 -16.83 -13.50
C PRO A 213 -20.25 -16.54 -14.32
N ASP A 214 -20.71 -17.52 -15.10
CA ASP A 214 -21.96 -17.44 -15.88
C ASP A 214 -23.12 -18.05 -15.07
N TRP A 215 -23.66 -17.25 -14.16
CA TRP A 215 -24.82 -17.61 -13.35
C TRP A 215 -26.13 -17.52 -14.12
N ALA A 216 -26.25 -16.62 -15.10
CA ALA A 216 -27.47 -16.50 -15.89
C ALA A 216 -27.83 -17.84 -16.56
N SER A 217 -26.88 -18.47 -17.24
CA SER A 217 -27.09 -19.76 -17.90
C SER A 217 -27.42 -20.88 -16.89
N ALA A 218 -26.75 -20.89 -15.74
CA ALA A 218 -26.95 -21.90 -14.70
C ALA A 218 -28.31 -21.77 -13.98
N LEU A 219 -28.85 -20.55 -13.86
CA LEU A 219 -30.05 -20.26 -13.08
C LEU A 219 -31.33 -20.20 -13.89
N THR A 220 -31.26 -19.90 -15.19
CA THR A 220 -32.44 -19.82 -16.07
C THR A 220 -33.36 -21.06 -16.03
N PRO A 221 -32.85 -22.31 -15.86
CA PRO A 221 -33.72 -23.48 -15.73
C PRO A 221 -34.50 -23.57 -14.41
N VAL A 222 -34.11 -22.80 -13.39
CA VAL A 222 -34.57 -22.96 -11.99
C VAL A 222 -35.25 -21.70 -11.45
N LEU A 223 -34.87 -20.53 -11.96
CA LEU A 223 -35.38 -19.21 -11.59
C LEU A 223 -35.99 -18.51 -12.82
N ASP A 224 -36.78 -17.48 -12.58
CA ASP A 224 -37.23 -16.61 -13.66
C ASP A 224 -36.04 -15.91 -14.35
N PRO A 225 -36.13 -15.61 -15.67
CA PRO A 225 -35.02 -14.99 -16.40
C PRO A 225 -34.55 -13.65 -15.83
N ALA A 226 -35.45 -12.87 -15.21
CA ALA A 226 -35.08 -11.59 -14.62
C ALA A 226 -34.25 -11.77 -13.34
N ALA A 227 -34.62 -12.72 -12.48
CA ALA A 227 -33.83 -13.09 -11.30
C ALA A 227 -32.47 -13.71 -11.68
N ALA A 228 -32.43 -14.57 -12.71
CA ALA A 228 -31.17 -15.11 -13.22
C ALA A 228 -30.22 -14.01 -13.71
N GLN A 229 -30.74 -13.00 -14.42
CA GLN A 229 -29.97 -11.85 -14.85
C GLN A 229 -29.52 -10.96 -13.67
N GLN A 230 -30.36 -10.78 -12.66
CA GLN A 230 -29.98 -10.03 -11.46
C GLN A 230 -28.85 -10.71 -10.69
N ALA A 231 -28.87 -12.04 -10.60
CA ALA A 231 -27.77 -12.82 -10.05
C ALA A 231 -26.48 -12.66 -10.87
N GLN A 232 -26.59 -12.62 -12.21
CA GLN A 232 -25.43 -12.37 -13.08
C GLN A 232 -24.81 -10.98 -12.86
N ILE A 233 -25.64 -9.95 -12.65
CA ILE A 233 -25.17 -8.60 -12.31
C ILE A 233 -24.38 -8.65 -11.00
N LEU A 234 -24.92 -9.31 -9.97
CA LEU A 234 -24.24 -9.47 -8.68
C LEU A 234 -22.86 -10.15 -8.84
N ALA A 235 -22.79 -11.27 -9.57
CA ALA A 235 -21.52 -11.96 -9.85
C ALA A 235 -20.52 -11.06 -10.57
N SER A 236 -20.99 -10.32 -11.58
CA SER A 236 -20.16 -9.39 -12.37
C SER A 236 -19.64 -8.23 -11.52
N SER A 237 -20.48 -7.67 -10.64
CA SER A 237 -20.09 -6.62 -9.70
C SER A 237 -19.09 -7.13 -8.66
N ALA A 238 -19.27 -8.35 -8.15
CA ALA A 238 -18.33 -8.95 -7.22
C ALA A 238 -16.95 -9.21 -7.85
N ALA A 239 -16.92 -9.80 -9.04
CA ALA A 239 -15.68 -10.01 -9.80
C ALA A 239 -15.01 -8.67 -10.14
N TYR A 240 -15.77 -7.66 -10.54
CA TYR A 240 -15.26 -6.30 -10.78
C TYR A 240 -14.66 -5.70 -9.50
N ALA A 241 -15.37 -5.72 -8.38
CA ALA A 241 -14.86 -5.17 -7.11
C ALA A 241 -13.56 -5.85 -6.67
N ARG A 242 -13.48 -7.18 -6.86
CA ARG A 242 -12.26 -7.94 -6.59
C ARG A 242 -11.12 -7.53 -7.53
N ASN A 243 -11.37 -7.41 -8.82
CA ASN A 243 -10.38 -7.00 -9.82
C ASN A 243 -9.91 -5.54 -9.61
N ALA A 244 -10.81 -4.64 -9.21
CA ALA A 244 -10.51 -3.25 -8.91
C ALA A 244 -9.67 -3.07 -7.62
N SER A 245 -9.63 -4.07 -6.74
CA SER A 245 -8.75 -4.06 -5.55
C SER A 245 -7.26 -4.26 -5.87
N GLY A 246 -6.90 -4.48 -7.14
CA GLY A 246 -5.53 -4.69 -7.59
C GLY A 246 -4.72 -3.41 -7.79
N ALA A 247 -3.49 -3.41 -7.28
CA ALA A 247 -2.42 -2.48 -7.66
C ALA A 247 -1.32 -3.22 -8.44
N ASN A 248 -1.12 -2.85 -9.71
CA ASN A 248 -0.12 -3.42 -10.60
C ASN A 248 0.43 -2.29 -11.50
N GLN A 249 1.51 -1.65 -11.06
CA GLN A 249 2.12 -0.55 -11.82
C GLN A 249 3.62 -0.46 -11.58
N GLN A 250 4.31 0.16 -12.55
CA GLN A 250 5.77 0.26 -12.62
C GLN A 250 6.17 1.66 -13.06
N PRO A 251 6.51 2.57 -12.13
CA PRO A 251 7.08 3.86 -12.47
C PRO A 251 8.58 3.84 -12.70
N LEU A 252 8.99 4.68 -13.65
CA LEU A 252 10.34 5.23 -13.77
C LEU A 252 10.29 6.70 -13.32
N SER A 253 11.19 7.08 -12.41
CA SER A 253 11.24 8.42 -11.84
C SER A 253 12.58 9.10 -12.12
N LEU A 254 12.53 10.38 -12.49
CA LEU A 254 13.68 11.27 -12.58
C LEU A 254 13.40 12.52 -11.72
N GLY A 255 14.38 12.95 -10.95
CA GLY A 255 14.24 14.05 -10.01
C GLY A 255 15.45 14.98 -10.00
N LEU A 256 15.17 16.28 -9.87
CA LEU A 256 16.16 17.32 -9.63
C LEU A 256 15.77 18.06 -8.34
N ARG A 257 16.74 18.26 -7.45
CA ARG A 257 16.63 19.14 -6.30
C ARG A 257 17.69 20.22 -6.41
N TRP A 258 17.31 21.47 -6.21
CA TRP A 258 18.21 22.62 -6.11
C TRP A 258 18.02 23.28 -4.75
N ASP A 259 19.11 23.45 -4.01
CA ASP A 259 19.16 24.09 -2.70
C ASP A 259 19.78 25.49 -2.86
N PRO A 260 19.00 26.53 -3.23
CA PRO A 260 19.50 27.90 -3.41
C PRO A 260 19.99 28.53 -2.09
N ASP A 261 19.46 28.07 -0.97
CA ASP A 261 19.74 28.54 0.38
C ASP A 261 19.68 27.32 1.34
N PRO A 262 20.45 27.28 2.44
CA PRO A 262 20.39 26.18 3.41
C PRO A 262 18.98 25.90 3.98
N GLN A 263 18.07 26.86 3.91
CA GLN A 263 16.70 26.76 4.41
C GLN A 263 15.66 26.60 3.29
N MET A 264 16.06 26.51 2.02
CA MET A 264 15.14 26.43 0.88
C MET A 264 15.56 25.34 -0.11
N SER A 265 14.58 24.60 -0.64
CA SER A 265 14.83 23.63 -1.71
C SER A 265 13.74 23.66 -2.77
N LEU A 266 14.13 23.84 -4.04
CA LEU A 266 13.27 23.66 -5.20
C LEU A 266 13.46 22.26 -5.76
N LYS A 267 12.36 21.54 -5.99
CA LYS A 267 12.38 20.18 -6.53
C LYS A 267 11.49 20.06 -7.75
N VAL A 268 11.98 19.33 -8.75
CA VAL A 268 11.23 18.92 -9.94
C VAL A 268 11.32 17.41 -10.04
N GLN A 269 10.20 16.74 -10.26
CA GLN A 269 10.13 15.31 -10.44
C GLN A 269 9.25 14.98 -11.65
N TRP A 270 9.71 14.02 -12.45
CA TRP A 270 8.95 13.43 -13.53
C TRP A 270 8.86 11.92 -13.30
N ASP A 271 7.64 11.40 -13.35
CA ASP A 271 7.34 9.98 -13.24
C ASP A 271 6.63 9.51 -14.51
N HIS A 272 7.17 8.48 -15.17
CA HIS A 272 6.46 7.72 -16.20
C HIS A 272 5.93 6.42 -15.59
N VAL A 273 4.62 6.32 -15.45
CA VAL A 273 3.94 5.20 -14.80
C VAL A 273 3.28 4.32 -15.86
N ARG A 274 3.68 3.05 -15.94
CA ARG A 274 2.91 2.02 -16.67
C ARG A 274 2.01 1.28 -15.69
N ILE A 275 0.71 1.22 -16.01
CA ILE A 275 -0.32 0.55 -15.22
C ILE A 275 -0.76 -0.69 -16.00
N ASP A 276 -0.60 -1.86 -15.41
CA ASP A 276 -1.06 -3.11 -16.00
C ASP A 276 -2.58 -3.25 -15.77
N ALA A 277 -3.29 -4.06 -16.56
CA ALA A 277 -4.72 -4.29 -16.37
C ALA A 277 -5.03 -4.78 -14.95
N ASN A 278 -6.17 -4.36 -14.38
CA ASN A 278 -6.55 -4.59 -12.98
C ASN A 278 -5.51 -4.04 -11.97
N GLY A 279 -4.77 -3.00 -12.37
CA GLY A 279 -3.67 -2.43 -11.60
C GLY A 279 -3.91 -1.01 -11.07
N GLY A 280 -5.06 -0.42 -11.39
CA GLY A 280 -5.35 1.00 -11.22
C GLY A 280 -5.69 1.47 -9.81
N ARG A 281 -5.71 0.61 -8.77
CA ARG A 281 -6.17 0.97 -7.41
C ARG A 281 -5.49 2.22 -6.80
N LEU A 282 -4.29 2.56 -7.23
CA LEU A 282 -3.55 3.73 -6.74
C LEU A 282 -3.97 5.06 -7.40
N TRP A 283 -4.94 5.03 -8.31
CA TRP A 283 -5.45 6.17 -9.05
C TRP A 283 -6.93 6.39 -8.77
N SER A 284 -7.35 7.65 -8.66
CA SER A 284 -8.77 8.02 -8.61
C SER A 284 -9.44 7.71 -9.95
N ASN A 285 -10.67 7.18 -9.93
CA ASN A 285 -11.48 6.89 -11.12
C ASN A 285 -10.80 5.95 -12.14
N ALA A 286 -9.97 5.01 -11.67
CA ALA A 286 -9.32 4.05 -12.54
C ALA A 286 -10.32 3.05 -13.15
N THR A 287 -10.05 2.61 -14.39
CA THR A 287 -10.72 1.45 -14.99
C THR A 287 -9.91 0.17 -14.74
N LEU A 288 -10.43 -0.98 -15.19
CA LEU A 288 -9.67 -2.24 -15.16
C LEU A 288 -8.67 -2.36 -16.31
N ASP A 289 -8.67 -1.41 -17.25
CA ASP A 289 -7.79 -1.44 -18.42
C ASP A 289 -6.35 -1.12 -18.04
N SER A 290 -5.41 -1.56 -18.88
CA SER A 290 -4.03 -1.10 -18.81
C SER A 290 -3.93 0.36 -19.27
N GLY A 291 -2.94 1.08 -18.76
CA GLY A 291 -2.71 2.47 -19.14
C GLY A 291 -1.29 2.94 -18.89
N HIS A 292 -1.05 4.20 -19.21
CA HIS A 292 0.18 4.89 -18.86
C HIS A 292 -0.13 6.33 -18.46
N ALA A 293 0.72 6.90 -17.60
CA ALA A 293 0.61 8.28 -17.16
C ALA A 293 2.00 8.90 -17.07
N ASN A 294 2.10 10.18 -17.46
CA ASN A 294 3.27 11.00 -17.17
C ASN A 294 2.85 12.02 -16.10
N VAL A 295 3.54 12.03 -14.97
CA VAL A 295 3.26 12.97 -13.88
C VAL A 295 4.47 13.85 -13.68
N MET A 296 4.29 15.15 -13.82
CA MET A 296 5.29 16.15 -13.48
C MET A 296 4.88 16.84 -12.18
N SER A 297 5.83 17.03 -11.28
CA SER A 297 5.60 17.68 -9.99
C SER A 297 6.72 18.67 -9.72
N VAL A 298 6.35 19.83 -9.17
CA VAL A 298 7.27 20.89 -8.76
C VAL A 298 6.91 21.29 -7.33
N ALA A 299 7.90 21.40 -6.46
CA ALA A 299 7.71 21.80 -5.06
C ALA A 299 8.83 22.74 -4.61
N LEU A 300 8.46 23.74 -3.83
CA LEU A 300 9.38 24.61 -3.11
C LEU A 300 9.15 24.38 -1.62
N ASP A 301 10.15 23.84 -0.92
CA ASP A 301 10.12 23.60 0.52
C ASP A 301 11.01 24.62 1.24
N PHE A 302 10.60 25.05 2.43
CA PHE A 302 11.37 25.93 3.30
C PHE A 302 11.28 25.50 4.77
N ILE A 303 12.31 25.79 5.55
CA ILE A 303 12.39 25.56 7.00
C ILE A 303 12.70 26.87 7.73
N PHE A 304 12.20 27.03 8.96
CA PHE A 304 12.35 28.23 9.78
C PHE A 304 12.86 27.89 11.19
#